data_AF-A0A960GEY6-F1
#
_entry.id   AF-A0A960GEY6-F1
#
_cell.length_a   1.000
_cell.length_b   1.000
_cell.length_c   1.000
_cell.angle_alpha   90.00
_cell.angle_beta   90.00
_cell.angle_gamma   90.00
#
_symmetry.space_group_name_H-M   'P 1'
#
loop_
_entity.id
_entity.type
_entity.pdbx_description
1 polymer ?
#
loop_
_entity_poly.entity_id
_entity_poly.type
_entity_poly.pdbx_seq_one_letter_code
_entity_poly.pdbx_strand_id
1 'polypeptide(L)'
;MTSFRYPVLVLTLTLLAGALIALPAVSRPAPTPEPVAVDVDQIAIDGVHEDALGDTQDPHAGEKKGGSAHADEIEPALVTDEIETDEFGVVGVQFEEPLPEDSVVQVRTREGDGWTDWYELPTESHIPDPQDPDYDSVRSATEPLLTTGADGVQVRVDTPDGEAPVGAEIATLPVEEVDADRGVVKAGEPQGQATAASAMPRIISRSEWGADESLRNGCPGNTDAHKVVFLHHTAGNSNYGPTGGPAEMRSIYSYTVNVRGYCDFPYNYGVDKYGNIYEGRGGGIDQPVKSGGQLSFNEGSMAIGTLGNFESGSSTGWDAINRAVGQLAAWKLSLTGRSATGSEALYATSGSAGPAKGSAVTFQRISGHRDANDTSCPGSALYAQLPRIREIAAGFQSGQVTEEPTGRTPSSITQWSQTHRTGLAGHWYSSSFRVSPGGKREVAIQQRKNGKLTHYRTVTTDSSGYAKFAVRYEVGAVQYRLRVKRTESAANASNSWMTLEGLAERIDVQVPNWPSRQYRSKRAGSYVYATFKVTPARVHTYIIKRRREGQTTIWGKGKSESNGRIRLRVKAYPGKAKYKVVVPRTSLYSHDASNWQQIRGR
;
A
#
# COMPACT_ATOMS: atom_id res chain seq x y z
N MET A 1 56.73 -63.77 41.97
CA MET A 1 56.79 -63.10 40.65
C MET A 1 55.45 -63.31 39.98
N THR A 2 54.85 -62.23 39.49
CA THR A 2 53.40 -62.10 39.28
C THR A 2 52.97 -62.30 37.83
N SER A 3 51.87 -63.03 37.64
CA SER A 3 51.21 -63.24 36.36
C SER A 3 49.85 -62.55 36.35
N PHE A 4 49.50 -61.84 35.28
CA PHE A 4 48.11 -61.48 34.98
C PHE A 4 47.79 -61.75 33.51
N ARG A 5 46.54 -62.16 33.25
CA ARG A 5 46.04 -62.62 31.95
C ARG A 5 44.95 -61.69 31.40
N TYR A 6 44.87 -61.70 30.06
CA TYR A 6 43.69 -61.74 29.19
C TYR A 6 43.63 -60.65 28.10
N PRO A 7 43.24 -61.01 26.85
CA PRO A 7 43.39 -60.14 25.68
C PRO A 7 42.15 -59.28 25.41
N VAL A 8 42.35 -58.20 24.65
CA VAL A 8 41.30 -57.28 24.20
C VAL A 8 40.93 -57.54 22.74
N LEU A 9 39.62 -57.49 22.48
CA LEU A 9 38.99 -57.56 21.16
C LEU A 9 39.18 -56.23 20.41
N VAL A 10 39.52 -56.25 19.11
CA VAL A 10 39.41 -55.05 18.25
C VAL A 10 38.68 -55.40 16.96
N LEU A 11 37.56 -54.70 16.74
CA LEU A 11 36.71 -54.78 15.55
C LEU A 11 37.23 -53.79 14.49
N THR A 12 37.27 -54.18 13.22
CA THR A 12 37.70 -53.31 12.12
C THR A 12 36.69 -52.21 11.82
N LEU A 13 37.15 -50.95 11.74
CA LEU A 13 36.36 -49.81 11.27
C LEU A 13 37.01 -49.20 10.01
N THR A 14 36.29 -49.20 8.90
CA THR A 14 36.70 -48.55 7.64
C THR A 14 36.50 -47.04 7.70
N LEU A 15 37.57 -46.28 7.45
CA LEU A 15 37.55 -44.83 7.27
C LEU A 15 37.73 -44.48 5.78
N LEU A 16 36.67 -43.98 5.14
CA LEU A 16 36.78 -43.27 3.86
C LEU A 16 36.98 -41.78 4.15
N ALA A 17 38.10 -41.21 3.70
CA ALA A 17 38.36 -39.78 3.77
C ALA A 17 37.69 -39.07 2.57
N GLY A 18 36.62 -38.32 2.83
CA GLY A 18 36.04 -37.40 1.86
C GLY A 18 36.66 -36.02 1.96
N ALA A 19 37.53 -35.64 1.01
CA ALA A 19 38.05 -34.29 0.93
C ALA A 19 37.00 -33.34 0.31
N LEU A 20 36.44 -32.43 1.11
CA LEU A 20 35.65 -31.32 0.58
C LEU A 20 36.58 -30.30 -0.07
N ILE A 21 36.46 -30.11 -1.38
CA ILE A 21 37.04 -28.97 -2.08
C ILE A 21 36.17 -27.74 -1.79
N ALA A 22 36.60 -26.91 -0.85
CA ALA A 22 36.01 -25.60 -0.62
C ALA A 22 36.46 -24.65 -1.74
N LEU A 23 35.65 -24.50 -2.78
CA LEU A 23 35.83 -23.42 -3.75
C LEU A 23 35.59 -22.07 -3.03
N PRO A 24 36.50 -21.09 -3.12
CA PRO A 24 36.26 -19.77 -2.57
C PRO A 24 35.09 -19.13 -3.33
N ALA A 25 34.02 -18.81 -2.61
CA ALA A 25 32.93 -18.02 -3.15
C ALA A 25 33.42 -16.58 -3.36
N VAL A 26 33.93 -16.29 -4.55
CA VAL A 26 34.24 -14.92 -4.97
C VAL A 26 32.91 -14.18 -5.14
N SER A 27 32.46 -13.51 -4.08
CA SER A 27 31.39 -12.52 -4.21
C SER A 27 31.89 -11.43 -5.15
N ARG A 28 31.20 -11.22 -6.27
CA ARG A 28 31.39 -9.98 -7.04
C ARG A 28 31.20 -8.79 -6.10
N PRO A 29 32.05 -7.75 -6.15
CA PRO A 29 31.77 -6.53 -5.42
C PRO A 29 30.38 -6.02 -5.82
N ALA A 30 29.64 -5.46 -4.87
CA ALA A 30 28.41 -4.76 -5.21
C ALA A 30 28.76 -3.62 -6.18
N PRO A 31 27.96 -3.37 -7.23
CA PRO A 31 28.20 -2.23 -8.11
C PRO A 31 28.14 -0.95 -7.28
N THR A 32 29.05 -0.03 -7.59
CA THR A 32 29.07 1.30 -6.98
C THR A 32 27.78 2.04 -7.37
N PRO A 33 27.09 2.69 -6.43
CA PRO A 33 25.99 3.59 -6.77
C PRO A 33 26.47 4.70 -7.71
N GLU A 34 25.75 4.88 -8.80
CA GLU A 34 25.92 5.97 -9.77
C GLU A 34 24.57 6.69 -9.91
N PRO A 35 24.53 7.96 -10.37
CA PRO A 35 23.28 8.64 -10.69
C PRO A 35 22.45 7.85 -11.70
N VAL A 36 21.15 7.71 -11.43
CA VAL A 36 20.21 7.02 -12.32
C VAL A 36 19.14 8.04 -12.73
N ALA A 37 19.14 8.39 -14.01
CA ALA A 37 18.09 9.21 -14.61
C ALA A 37 16.76 8.46 -14.61
N VAL A 38 15.65 9.21 -14.51
CA VAL A 38 14.29 8.69 -14.62
C VAL A 38 13.57 9.56 -15.65
N ASP A 39 13.26 8.96 -16.79
CA ASP A 39 12.53 9.58 -17.87
C ASP A 39 11.09 9.91 -17.45
N VAL A 40 10.52 10.95 -18.08
CA VAL A 40 9.15 11.41 -17.83
C VAL A 40 8.39 11.34 -19.14
N ASP A 41 7.38 10.48 -19.20
CA ASP A 41 6.47 10.41 -20.33
C ASP A 41 5.32 11.42 -20.09
N GLN A 42 5.09 12.29 -21.07
CA GLN A 42 4.05 13.31 -21.04
C GLN A 42 2.97 13.03 -22.08
N ILE A 43 1.71 13.03 -21.65
CA ILE A 43 0.53 12.77 -22.48
C ILE A 43 -0.38 13.99 -22.38
N ALA A 44 -0.46 14.79 -23.44
CA ALA A 44 -1.39 15.91 -23.53
C ALA A 44 -2.84 15.41 -23.54
N ILE A 45 -3.71 16.10 -22.80
CA ILE A 45 -5.11 15.76 -22.60
C ILE A 45 -6.00 16.99 -22.75
N ASP A 46 -7.13 16.85 -23.46
CA ASP A 46 -8.07 17.94 -23.70
C ASP A 46 -9.54 17.48 -23.68
N GLY A 47 -10.43 18.41 -23.32
CA GLY A 47 -11.87 18.26 -23.42
C GLY A 47 -12.54 17.21 -22.52
N VAL A 48 -13.84 17.02 -22.74
CA VAL A 48 -14.68 16.06 -22.01
C VAL A 48 -15.12 14.95 -22.96
N HIS A 49 -14.62 13.74 -22.74
CA HIS A 49 -15.04 12.57 -23.49
C HIS A 49 -16.42 12.10 -22.98
N GLU A 50 -17.49 12.45 -23.70
CA GLU A 50 -18.88 12.21 -23.26
C GLU A 50 -19.19 10.74 -22.91
N ASP A 51 -18.59 9.77 -23.61
CA ASP A 51 -18.76 8.34 -23.33
C ASP A 51 -18.15 7.94 -21.96
N ALA A 52 -17.13 8.65 -21.46
CA ALA A 52 -16.50 8.40 -20.17
C ALA A 52 -17.33 8.93 -18.98
N LEU A 53 -18.10 10.02 -19.17
CA LEU A 53 -19.00 10.57 -18.14
C LEU A 53 -20.01 9.51 -17.64
N GLY A 54 -20.43 8.60 -18.52
CA GLY A 54 -21.46 7.59 -18.22
C GLY A 54 -21.07 6.51 -17.21
N ASP A 55 -19.77 6.29 -16.97
CA ASP A 55 -19.27 5.32 -15.98
C ASP A 55 -18.76 6.00 -14.68
N THR A 56 -18.63 7.34 -14.68
CA THR A 56 -18.35 8.10 -13.45
C THR A 56 -19.59 8.18 -12.57
N GLN A 57 -19.58 7.47 -11.43
CA GLN A 57 -20.47 7.85 -10.32
C GLN A 57 -20.02 9.20 -9.78
N ASP A 58 -20.94 10.17 -9.72
CA ASP A 58 -20.74 11.45 -9.02
C ASP A 58 -20.13 11.21 -7.62
N PRO A 59 -18.86 11.57 -7.38
CA PRO A 59 -18.19 11.29 -6.12
C PRO A 59 -18.70 12.20 -4.99
N HIS A 60 -19.31 13.35 -5.30
CA HIS A 60 -19.82 14.32 -4.31
C HIS A 60 -21.13 13.86 -3.65
N ALA A 61 -21.76 12.79 -4.15
CA ALA A 61 -22.97 12.21 -3.55
C ALA A 61 -22.77 11.70 -2.10
N GLY A 62 -21.52 11.53 -1.63
CA GLY A 62 -21.18 10.97 -0.31
C GLY A 62 -20.96 11.96 0.84
N GLU A 63 -20.34 13.12 0.58
CA GLU A 63 -19.75 13.97 1.63
C GLU A 63 -20.32 15.39 1.70
N LYS A 64 -21.65 15.53 1.85
CA LYS A 64 -22.22 16.79 2.36
C LYS A 64 -21.92 16.97 3.86
N LYS A 65 -20.69 17.41 4.17
CA LYS A 65 -20.26 17.84 5.51
C LYS A 65 -19.61 19.22 5.52
N GLY A 66 -20.46 20.24 5.71
CA GLY A 66 -20.06 21.37 6.54
C GLY A 66 -19.55 22.64 5.83
N GLY A 67 -20.39 23.25 4.99
CA GLY A 67 -20.56 24.71 5.05
C GLY A 67 -19.44 25.59 4.49
N SER A 68 -18.98 25.33 3.26
CA SER A 68 -18.67 26.43 2.34
C SER A 68 -19.94 26.82 1.58
N ALA A 69 -20.07 28.10 1.20
CA ALA A 69 -21.23 28.62 0.46
C ALA A 69 -21.13 28.41 -1.06
N HIS A 70 -20.08 27.74 -1.53
CA HIS A 70 -19.76 27.49 -2.94
C HIS A 70 -20.16 26.09 -3.45
N ALA A 71 -20.96 25.35 -2.68
CA ALA A 71 -21.33 23.95 -2.99
C ALA A 71 -22.44 23.79 -4.06
N ASP A 72 -22.67 24.79 -4.89
CA ASP A 72 -23.59 24.78 -6.03
C ASP A 72 -22.76 25.08 -7.30
N GLU A 73 -22.62 24.08 -8.18
CA GLU A 73 -21.92 24.06 -9.48
C GLU A 73 -20.36 24.09 -9.44
N ILE A 74 -19.77 22.90 -9.21
CA ILE A 74 -18.48 22.50 -9.81
C ILE A 74 -18.84 21.52 -10.94
N GLU A 75 -18.32 21.73 -12.15
CA GLU A 75 -18.65 20.91 -13.34
C GLU A 75 -17.43 20.15 -13.90
N PRO A 76 -17.60 18.97 -14.51
CA PRO A 76 -16.51 18.25 -15.18
C PRO A 76 -16.02 19.03 -16.40
N ALA A 77 -14.84 19.62 -16.28
CA ALA A 77 -14.21 20.44 -17.31
C ALA A 77 -13.27 19.64 -18.22
N LEU A 78 -12.70 18.54 -17.70
CA LEU A 78 -11.90 17.58 -18.45
C LEU A 78 -12.19 16.16 -17.94
N VAL A 79 -12.43 15.22 -18.86
CA VAL A 79 -12.48 13.78 -18.56
C VAL A 79 -11.89 13.02 -19.74
N THR A 80 -10.79 12.29 -19.51
CA THR A 80 -10.14 11.48 -20.55
C THR A 80 -10.89 10.18 -20.81
N ASP A 81 -10.66 9.54 -21.95
CA ASP A 81 -10.89 8.10 -22.09
C ASP A 81 -9.96 7.28 -21.17
N GLU A 82 -10.20 5.98 -21.05
CA GLU A 82 -9.25 5.03 -20.45
C GLU A 82 -7.99 4.91 -21.35
N ILE A 83 -6.89 5.54 -20.95
CA ILE A 83 -5.63 5.56 -21.69
C ILE A 83 -4.76 4.36 -21.31
N GLU A 84 -4.30 3.60 -22.29
CA GLU A 84 -3.28 2.55 -22.08
C GLU A 84 -1.87 3.17 -22.19
N THR A 85 -0.95 2.73 -21.33
CA THR A 85 0.42 3.25 -21.24
C THR A 85 1.43 2.10 -21.12
N ASP A 86 2.72 2.41 -21.20
CA ASP A 86 3.75 1.54 -20.62
C ASP A 86 3.63 1.50 -19.08
N GLU A 87 4.33 0.56 -18.42
CA GLU A 87 4.22 0.36 -16.96
C GLU A 87 4.88 1.53 -16.18
N PHE A 88 4.08 2.26 -15.40
CA PHE A 88 4.53 3.38 -14.57
C PHE A 88 4.31 3.12 -13.07
N GLY A 89 5.22 3.65 -12.25
CA GLY A 89 5.16 3.60 -10.78
C GLY A 89 4.75 4.92 -10.13
N VAL A 90 4.83 6.04 -10.86
CA VAL A 90 4.39 7.38 -10.43
C VAL A 90 3.54 8.00 -11.53
N VAL A 91 2.45 8.68 -11.15
CA VAL A 91 1.64 9.52 -12.05
C VAL A 91 1.23 10.83 -11.38
N GLY A 92 1.07 11.87 -12.18
CA GLY A 92 0.40 13.10 -11.77
C GLY A 92 -0.02 13.92 -13.00
N VAL A 93 -0.61 15.10 -12.76
CA VAL A 93 -1.12 15.99 -13.82
C VAL A 93 -0.47 17.36 -13.66
N GLN A 94 -0.02 17.95 -14.76
CA GLN A 94 0.46 19.33 -14.83
C GLN A 94 -0.40 20.18 -15.76
N PHE A 95 -0.34 21.50 -15.58
CA PHE A 95 -1.11 22.50 -16.32
C PHE A 95 -0.21 23.68 -16.70
N GLU A 96 -0.49 24.35 -17.82
CA GLU A 96 0.23 25.55 -18.27
C GLU A 96 -0.12 26.78 -17.41
N GLU A 97 -1.39 26.88 -17.00
CA GLU A 97 -1.89 27.94 -16.11
C GLU A 97 -2.40 27.34 -14.78
N PRO A 98 -2.37 28.09 -13.65
CA PRO A 98 -2.97 27.65 -12.40
C PRO A 98 -4.47 27.40 -12.53
N LEU A 99 -4.95 26.29 -11.93
CA LEU A 99 -6.38 26.02 -11.83
C LEU A 99 -7.10 27.08 -10.96
N PRO A 100 -8.41 27.33 -11.20
CA PRO A 100 -9.24 28.07 -10.26
C PRO A 100 -9.23 27.46 -8.85
N GLU A 101 -9.40 28.30 -7.83
CA GLU A 101 -9.67 27.87 -6.45
C GLU A 101 -10.90 26.91 -6.41
N ASP A 102 -10.94 25.97 -5.47
CA ASP A 102 -11.95 24.89 -5.38
C ASP A 102 -11.95 23.85 -6.55
N SER A 103 -11.04 23.93 -7.53
CA SER A 103 -10.93 22.88 -8.57
C SER A 103 -10.45 21.53 -8.02
N VAL A 104 -10.99 20.43 -8.55
CA VAL A 104 -10.71 19.06 -8.09
C VAL A 104 -10.06 18.24 -9.21
N VAL A 105 -8.84 17.76 -9.00
CA VAL A 105 -8.14 16.84 -9.92
C VAL A 105 -8.24 15.41 -9.38
N GLN A 106 -8.72 14.49 -10.22
CA GLN A 106 -8.89 13.08 -9.88
C GLN A 106 -8.20 12.17 -10.89
N VAL A 107 -7.58 11.10 -10.39
CA VAL A 107 -6.91 10.07 -11.20
C VAL A 107 -7.35 8.69 -10.74
N ARG A 108 -7.63 7.78 -11.68
CA ARG A 108 -7.65 6.33 -11.43
C ARG A 108 -6.65 5.63 -12.32
N THR A 109 -6.10 4.52 -11.84
CA THR A 109 -5.06 3.75 -12.54
C THR A 109 -5.52 2.31 -12.76
N ARG A 110 -4.97 1.65 -13.78
CA ARG A 110 -5.17 0.23 -14.03
C ARG A 110 -4.02 -0.55 -13.41
N GLU A 111 -4.30 -1.34 -12.38
CA GLU A 111 -3.32 -2.15 -11.66
C GLU A 111 -3.68 -3.64 -11.81
N GLY A 112 -2.93 -4.36 -12.65
CA GLY A 112 -3.24 -5.74 -13.01
C GLY A 112 -4.53 -5.84 -13.86
N ASP A 113 -5.44 -6.76 -13.50
CA ASP A 113 -6.66 -7.02 -14.29
C ASP A 113 -7.80 -5.97 -14.09
N GLY A 114 -7.56 -4.81 -13.48
CA GLY A 114 -8.65 -3.86 -13.19
C GLY A 114 -8.24 -2.45 -12.73
N TRP A 115 -9.23 -1.55 -12.79
CA TRP A 115 -9.11 -0.15 -12.37
C TRP A 115 -9.26 0.03 -10.87
N THR A 116 -8.56 1.02 -10.32
CA THR A 116 -8.76 1.53 -8.95
C THR A 116 -10.07 2.33 -8.84
N ASP A 117 -10.49 2.60 -7.60
CA ASP A 117 -11.36 3.74 -7.34
C ASP A 117 -10.65 5.06 -7.72
N TRP A 118 -11.39 6.16 -7.87
CA TRP A 118 -10.82 7.48 -8.12
C TRP A 118 -10.07 8.02 -6.89
N TYR A 119 -8.88 8.57 -7.12
CA TYR A 119 -8.07 9.28 -6.13
C TYR A 119 -8.03 10.77 -6.46
N GLU A 120 -8.39 11.62 -5.51
CA GLU A 120 -8.17 13.06 -5.59
C GLU A 120 -6.68 13.36 -5.35
N LEU A 121 -6.08 14.19 -6.22
CA LEU A 121 -4.70 14.62 -6.12
C LEU A 121 -4.64 16.13 -5.81
N PRO A 122 -4.16 16.53 -4.62
CA PRO A 122 -4.02 17.95 -4.28
C PRO A 122 -3.03 18.67 -5.21
N THR A 123 -3.26 19.95 -5.47
CA THR A 123 -2.39 20.79 -6.32
C THR A 123 -1.42 21.67 -5.53
N GLU A 124 -1.82 22.23 -4.39
CA GLU A 124 -1.10 23.36 -3.76
C GLU A 124 -0.45 23.07 -2.39
N SER A 125 -0.33 21.81 -1.95
CA SER A 125 0.02 21.52 -0.55
C SER A 125 1.50 21.70 -0.16
N HIS A 126 2.42 21.76 -1.14
CA HIS A 126 3.87 21.62 -0.92
C HIS A 126 4.79 22.67 -1.58
N ILE A 127 4.27 23.81 -2.04
CA ILE A 127 5.10 24.78 -2.76
C ILE A 127 6.09 25.55 -1.83
N PRO A 128 7.26 26.00 -2.35
CA PRO A 128 8.14 26.98 -1.72
C PRO A 128 7.41 28.24 -1.22
N ASP A 129 8.03 28.99 -0.29
CA ASP A 129 7.44 30.25 0.15
C ASP A 129 7.55 31.30 -0.98
N PRO A 130 6.55 32.18 -1.24
CA PRO A 130 6.59 33.23 -2.30
C PRO A 130 7.70 34.30 -2.21
N GLN A 131 8.64 34.13 -1.28
CA GLN A 131 9.80 34.98 -1.06
C GLN A 131 11.12 34.25 -1.30
N ASP A 132 11.06 32.94 -1.57
CA ASP A 132 12.20 32.09 -1.84
C ASP A 132 12.51 32.08 -3.35
N PRO A 133 13.79 32.01 -3.77
CA PRO A 133 14.20 32.10 -5.18
C PRO A 133 13.73 30.94 -6.07
N ASP A 134 13.26 29.83 -5.47
CA ASP A 134 12.70 28.65 -6.15
C ASP A 134 11.18 28.72 -6.34
N TYR A 135 10.52 29.80 -5.94
CA TYR A 135 9.07 29.96 -6.13
C TYR A 135 8.69 30.15 -7.61
N ASP A 136 9.40 31.03 -8.33
CA ASP A 136 9.07 31.37 -9.72
C ASP A 136 9.31 30.22 -10.72
N SER A 137 9.97 29.13 -10.31
CA SER A 137 10.15 27.94 -11.15
C SER A 137 9.05 26.88 -10.97
N VAL A 138 8.18 27.04 -9.96
CA VAL A 138 7.08 26.12 -9.67
C VAL A 138 6.06 26.16 -10.80
N ARG A 139 5.65 24.98 -11.27
CA ARG A 139 4.56 24.81 -12.24
C ARG A 139 3.28 24.38 -11.54
N SER A 140 2.13 24.68 -12.15
CA SER A 140 0.86 24.13 -11.67
C SER A 140 0.83 22.63 -11.93
N ALA A 141 0.90 21.83 -10.87
CA ALA A 141 0.93 20.38 -10.96
C ALA A 141 0.49 19.72 -9.66
N THR A 142 -0.18 18.57 -9.76
CA THR A 142 -0.62 17.79 -8.62
C THR A 142 0.54 17.23 -7.79
N GLU A 143 0.25 16.81 -6.56
CA GLU A 143 1.08 15.85 -5.85
C GLU A 143 1.21 14.54 -6.64
N PRO A 144 2.36 13.83 -6.58
CA PRO A 144 2.53 12.55 -7.24
C PRO A 144 1.69 11.45 -6.57
N LEU A 145 1.08 10.59 -7.39
CA LEU A 145 0.44 9.35 -6.98
C LEU A 145 1.37 8.17 -7.27
N LEU A 146 1.82 7.48 -6.22
CA LEU A 146 2.48 6.18 -6.35
C LEU A 146 1.48 5.09 -6.75
N THR A 147 1.94 4.13 -7.57
CA THR A 147 1.17 2.96 -8.02
C THR A 147 1.88 1.64 -7.69
N THR A 148 1.26 0.51 -8.02
CA THR A 148 1.86 -0.81 -7.90
C THR A 148 2.45 -1.38 -9.21
N GLY A 149 2.75 -0.51 -10.18
CA GLY A 149 3.08 -0.88 -11.56
C GLY A 149 1.80 -0.86 -12.39
N ALA A 150 1.34 0.34 -12.73
CA ALA A 150 0.12 0.57 -13.48
C ALA A 150 0.40 0.67 -14.99
N ASP A 151 -0.50 0.16 -15.82
CA ASP A 151 -0.38 0.12 -17.29
C ASP A 151 -1.55 0.84 -17.99
N GLY A 152 -2.21 1.73 -17.26
CA GLY A 152 -3.26 2.59 -17.77
C GLY A 152 -3.69 3.64 -16.76
N VAL A 153 -4.18 4.77 -17.28
CA VAL A 153 -4.57 5.96 -16.51
C VAL A 153 -5.87 6.55 -17.06
N GLN A 154 -6.66 7.14 -16.17
CA GLN A 154 -7.74 8.04 -16.55
C GLN A 154 -7.74 9.25 -15.60
N VAL A 155 -7.94 10.44 -16.17
CA VAL A 155 -7.95 11.71 -15.45
C VAL A 155 -9.30 12.39 -15.59
N ARG A 156 -9.72 13.04 -14.51
CA ARG A 156 -10.87 13.94 -14.44
C ARG A 156 -10.45 15.23 -13.74
N VAL A 157 -10.84 16.36 -14.28
CA VAL A 157 -10.69 17.68 -13.65
C VAL A 157 -12.06 18.34 -13.63
N ASP A 158 -12.52 18.69 -12.43
CA ASP A 158 -13.75 19.42 -12.21
C ASP A 158 -13.38 20.86 -11.79
N THR A 159 -13.95 21.88 -12.44
CA THR A 159 -13.68 23.30 -12.13
C THR A 159 -14.98 24.05 -11.77
N PRO A 160 -14.92 25.16 -11.02
CA PRO A 160 -16.11 25.95 -10.66
C PRO A 160 -16.75 26.70 -11.83
N ASP A 161 -16.04 26.86 -12.96
CA ASP A 161 -16.50 27.54 -14.16
C ASP A 161 -16.83 26.60 -15.32
N GLY A 162 -16.50 25.30 -15.20
CA GLY A 162 -16.65 24.29 -16.25
C GLY A 162 -15.69 24.45 -17.42
N GLU A 163 -14.75 25.40 -17.38
CA GLU A 163 -13.80 25.66 -18.46
C GLU A 163 -12.59 24.72 -18.37
N ALA A 164 -12.23 24.11 -19.49
CA ALA A 164 -11.15 23.12 -19.54
C ALA A 164 -9.78 23.76 -19.21
N PRO A 165 -8.93 23.12 -18.38
CA PRO A 165 -7.64 23.67 -17.99
C PRO A 165 -6.67 23.80 -19.17
N VAL A 166 -5.92 24.90 -19.19
CA VAL A 166 -4.95 25.20 -20.27
C VAL A 166 -3.72 24.30 -20.15
N GLY A 167 -3.35 23.65 -21.26
CA GLY A 167 -2.12 22.87 -21.37
C GLY A 167 -2.03 21.69 -20.38
N ALA A 168 -3.15 20.99 -20.16
CA ALA A 168 -3.19 19.85 -19.27
C ALA A 168 -2.40 18.64 -19.84
N GLU A 169 -1.50 18.08 -19.05
CA GLU A 169 -0.70 16.92 -19.41
C GLU A 169 -0.60 15.92 -18.25
N ILE A 170 -0.77 14.64 -18.55
CA ILE A 170 -0.45 13.54 -17.63
C ILE A 170 1.07 13.31 -17.70
N ALA A 171 1.73 13.25 -16.54
CA ALA A 171 3.11 12.83 -16.42
C ALA A 171 3.20 11.45 -15.74
N THR A 172 3.75 10.47 -16.44
CA THR A 172 4.01 9.11 -15.92
C THR A 172 5.51 8.84 -15.84
N LEU A 173 5.95 8.17 -14.77
CA LEU A 173 7.36 7.81 -14.56
C LEU A 173 7.48 6.35 -14.09
N PRO A 174 8.48 5.59 -14.57
CA PRO A 174 8.75 4.23 -14.11
C PRO A 174 9.40 4.22 -12.71
N VAL A 175 9.30 3.11 -11.98
CA VAL A 175 10.01 2.88 -10.70
C VAL A 175 10.92 1.67 -10.84
N GLU A 176 12.16 1.90 -11.27
CA GLU A 176 13.11 0.82 -11.59
C GLU A 176 14.16 0.57 -10.48
N GLU A 177 14.23 -0.67 -9.98
CA GLU A 177 15.33 -1.13 -9.11
C GLU A 177 16.60 -1.43 -9.93
N VAL A 178 17.73 -0.82 -9.55
CA VAL A 178 19.06 -1.14 -10.10
C VAL A 178 19.85 -2.06 -9.16
N ASP A 179 20.85 -2.80 -9.69
CA ASP A 179 21.61 -3.75 -8.88
C ASP A 179 22.37 -3.10 -7.69
N ALA A 180 22.65 -1.79 -7.75
CA ALA A 180 23.27 -1.03 -6.66
C ALA A 180 22.36 -0.89 -5.42
N ASP A 181 21.04 -0.73 -5.63
CA ASP A 181 20.05 -0.56 -4.55
C ASP A 181 20.09 -1.73 -3.54
N ARG A 182 20.37 -2.93 -4.06
CA ARG A 182 20.52 -4.18 -3.29
C ARG A 182 21.74 -4.21 -2.38
N GLY A 183 22.74 -3.38 -2.63
CA GLY A 183 23.92 -3.20 -1.78
C GLY A 183 23.67 -2.13 -0.71
N VAL A 184 23.06 -1.02 -1.11
CA VAL A 184 22.78 0.16 -0.30
C VAL A 184 21.95 -0.18 0.94
N VAL A 185 20.81 -0.84 0.76
CA VAL A 185 19.90 -1.19 1.88
C VAL A 185 20.47 -2.31 2.79
N LYS A 186 21.51 -3.04 2.35
CA LYS A 186 22.16 -4.07 3.18
C LYS A 186 23.30 -3.53 4.05
N ALA A 187 23.83 -2.34 3.75
CA ALA A 187 24.91 -1.70 4.49
C ALA A 187 24.38 -0.99 5.76
N GLY A 188 23.77 -1.77 6.66
CA GLY A 188 23.14 -1.34 7.90
C GLY A 188 24.08 -1.40 9.11
N GLU A 189 25.14 -0.60 9.13
CA GLU A 189 25.88 -0.28 10.36
C GLU A 189 25.66 1.20 10.74
N PRO A 190 25.49 1.53 12.04
CA PRO A 190 25.38 2.92 12.48
C PRO A 190 26.69 3.67 12.26
N GLN A 191 26.64 4.83 11.61
CA GLN A 191 27.81 5.71 11.51
C GLN A 191 28.00 6.49 12.81
N GLY A 192 28.82 5.93 13.71
CA GLY A 192 29.07 6.50 15.03
C GLY A 192 30.19 7.56 15.05
N GLN A 193 29.85 8.78 15.45
CA GLN A 193 30.76 9.62 16.25
C GLN A 193 30.06 10.02 17.56
N ALA A 194 30.73 9.75 18.69
CA ALA A 194 30.21 10.04 20.01
C ALA A 194 30.42 11.52 20.35
N THR A 195 29.33 12.29 20.38
CA THR A 195 29.26 13.60 21.04
C THR A 195 27.98 13.63 21.89
N ALA A 196 27.71 14.73 22.61
CA ALA A 196 26.59 14.82 23.57
C ALA A 196 25.18 14.85 22.93
N ALA A 197 25.07 14.76 21.60
CA ALA A 197 23.81 14.62 20.88
C ALA A 197 23.39 13.14 20.73
N SER A 198 22.10 12.88 20.52
CA SER A 198 21.63 11.55 20.10
C SER A 198 22.40 11.09 18.84
N ALA A 199 22.82 9.82 18.80
CA ALA A 199 23.63 9.30 17.70
C ALA A 199 22.93 9.44 16.33
N MET A 200 23.70 9.87 15.32
CA MET A 200 23.23 9.98 13.94
C MET A 200 22.74 8.60 13.44
N PRO A 201 21.52 8.50 12.87
CA PRO A 201 21.08 7.26 12.24
C PRO A 201 21.90 6.97 10.97
N ARG A 202 21.86 5.73 10.49
CA ARG A 202 22.30 5.42 9.12
C ARG A 202 21.36 6.14 8.16
N ILE A 203 21.90 7.10 7.42
CA ILE A 203 21.23 7.78 6.32
C ILE A 203 21.86 7.24 5.03
N ILE A 204 21.00 6.92 4.06
CA ILE A 204 21.37 6.63 2.68
C ILE A 204 21.51 7.99 2.00
N SER A 205 22.74 8.38 1.70
CA SER A 205 23.04 9.66 1.03
C SER A 205 22.47 9.71 -0.38
N ARG A 206 22.34 10.91 -0.94
CA ARG A 206 21.89 11.13 -2.33
C ARG A 206 22.67 10.30 -3.35
N SER A 207 24.00 10.25 -3.19
CA SER A 207 24.87 9.41 -4.02
C SER A 207 24.58 7.91 -3.89
N GLU A 208 24.16 7.43 -2.71
CA GLU A 208 23.90 6.02 -2.46
C GLU A 208 22.55 5.56 -3.02
N TRP A 209 21.51 6.40 -3.01
CA TRP A 209 20.24 6.08 -3.68
C TRP A 209 20.21 6.42 -5.19
N GLY A 210 21.33 6.91 -5.74
CA GLY A 210 21.47 7.18 -7.17
C GLY A 210 20.77 8.46 -7.63
N ALA A 211 20.74 9.49 -6.78
CA ALA A 211 20.17 10.79 -7.12
C ALA A 211 20.86 11.42 -8.35
N ASP A 212 20.08 11.91 -9.30
CA ASP A 212 20.61 12.74 -10.38
C ASP A 212 20.79 14.19 -9.89
N GLU A 213 22.00 14.49 -9.40
CA GLU A 213 22.36 15.82 -8.94
C GLU A 213 22.33 16.90 -10.04
N SER A 214 22.22 16.54 -11.32
CA SER A 214 22.08 17.52 -12.43
C SER A 214 20.70 18.18 -12.48
N LEU A 215 19.69 17.55 -11.86
CA LEU A 215 18.33 18.10 -11.75
C LEU A 215 18.26 19.28 -10.75
N ARG A 216 19.18 19.37 -9.79
CA ARG A 216 19.14 20.39 -8.73
C ARG A 216 19.41 21.80 -9.25
N ASN A 217 18.50 22.74 -8.98
CA ASN A 217 18.60 24.12 -9.45
C ASN A 217 18.35 25.17 -8.35
N GLY A 218 19.42 25.58 -7.64
CA GLY A 218 19.42 26.88 -6.95
C GLY A 218 18.55 27.03 -5.68
N CYS A 219 18.24 25.94 -4.96
CA CYS A 219 17.41 26.00 -3.75
C CYS A 219 17.84 27.03 -2.70
N PRO A 220 16.89 27.49 -1.85
CA PRO A 220 17.18 28.15 -0.58
C PRO A 220 18.21 27.38 0.25
N GLY A 221 19.07 28.13 0.94
CA GLY A 221 20.11 27.57 1.78
C GLY A 221 19.61 27.06 3.13
N ASN A 222 20.36 27.39 4.18
CA ASN A 222 20.05 26.96 5.54
C ASN A 222 19.13 27.95 6.26
N THR A 223 18.22 27.44 7.08
CA THR A 223 17.59 28.18 8.18
C THR A 223 18.53 28.22 9.39
N ASP A 224 18.34 29.14 10.35
CA ASP A 224 19.15 29.20 11.58
C ASP A 224 19.25 27.86 12.33
N ALA A 225 18.14 27.11 12.36
CA ALA A 225 18.01 25.86 13.12
C ALA A 225 16.75 25.09 12.71
N HIS A 226 16.83 23.76 12.67
CA HIS A 226 15.64 22.90 12.70
C HIS A 226 15.03 22.92 14.11
N LYS A 227 13.92 23.64 14.27
CA LYS A 227 13.19 23.85 15.54
C LYS A 227 11.99 22.91 15.68
N VAL A 228 11.31 22.62 14.57
CA VAL A 228 10.15 21.72 14.45
C VAL A 228 10.38 20.74 13.31
N VAL A 229 9.92 19.49 13.47
CA VAL A 229 9.93 18.46 12.44
C VAL A 229 8.51 18.22 11.96
N PHE A 230 8.23 18.47 10.69
CA PHE A 230 6.96 18.12 10.05
C PHE A 230 7.05 16.77 9.37
N LEU A 231 6.04 15.94 9.60
CA LEU A 231 5.91 14.62 9.02
C LEU A 231 4.88 14.66 7.90
N HIS A 232 5.28 14.12 6.76
CA HIS A 232 4.53 14.05 5.52
C HIS A 232 4.38 12.59 5.08
N HIS A 233 3.48 12.37 4.13
CA HIS A 233 3.47 11.16 3.30
C HIS A 233 3.67 11.54 1.83
N THR A 234 3.94 10.57 0.96
CA THR A 234 4.06 10.80 -0.50
C THR A 234 2.84 10.32 -1.28
N ALA A 235 1.73 10.03 -0.59
CA ALA A 235 0.51 9.47 -1.15
C ALA A 235 0.72 8.16 -1.95
N GLY A 236 -0.34 7.70 -2.64
CA GLY A 236 -0.32 6.52 -3.52
C GLY A 236 -0.16 5.13 -2.89
N ASN A 237 -0.48 4.11 -3.70
CA ASN A 237 -0.20 2.72 -3.38
C ASN A 237 1.24 2.40 -3.75
N SER A 238 1.90 1.46 -3.07
CA SER A 238 3.23 1.05 -3.50
C SER A 238 3.63 -0.33 -2.99
N ASN A 239 4.08 -1.18 -3.92
CA ASN A 239 4.33 -2.61 -3.68
C ASN A 239 5.82 -2.99 -3.48
N TYR A 240 6.79 -2.04 -3.57
CA TYR A 240 8.23 -2.36 -3.56
C TYR A 240 8.64 -3.32 -2.43
N GLY A 241 9.56 -4.22 -2.75
CA GLY A 241 10.25 -5.07 -1.77
C GLY A 241 11.32 -4.29 -0.99
N PRO A 242 12.05 -4.94 -0.07
CA PRO A 242 13.03 -4.27 0.80
C PRO A 242 14.15 -3.48 0.10
N THR A 243 14.30 -3.56 -1.22
CA THR A 243 15.35 -2.89 -2.00
C THR A 243 14.84 -1.79 -2.93
N GLY A 244 13.53 -1.57 -3.06
CA GLY A 244 12.98 -0.59 -4.02
C GLY A 244 12.77 0.84 -3.49
N GLY A 245 13.06 1.12 -2.22
CA GLY A 245 12.99 2.49 -1.68
C GLY A 245 13.87 3.53 -2.41
N PRO A 246 15.09 3.20 -2.88
CA PRO A 246 15.85 4.08 -3.78
C PRO A 246 15.14 4.42 -5.10
N ALA A 247 14.46 3.45 -5.72
CA ALA A 247 13.75 3.65 -6.98
C ALA A 247 12.58 4.64 -6.82
N GLU A 248 11.81 4.47 -5.74
CA GLU A 248 10.75 5.40 -5.33
C GLU A 248 11.30 6.82 -5.11
N MET A 249 12.42 6.96 -4.37
CA MET A 249 13.08 8.25 -4.16
C MET A 249 13.47 8.93 -5.48
N ARG A 250 14.04 8.19 -6.44
CA ARG A 250 14.43 8.71 -7.76
C ARG A 250 13.22 9.19 -8.57
N SER A 251 12.14 8.43 -8.57
CA SER A 251 10.95 8.72 -9.38
C SER A 251 10.16 9.90 -8.83
N ILE A 252 9.96 9.97 -7.50
CA ILE A 252 9.38 11.14 -6.83
C ILE A 252 10.27 12.38 -7.03
N TYR A 253 11.60 12.22 -6.98
CA TYR A 253 12.55 13.31 -7.22
C TYR A 253 12.47 13.85 -8.65
N SER A 254 12.48 12.98 -9.67
CA SER A 254 12.31 13.38 -11.07
C SER A 254 10.97 14.08 -11.29
N TYR A 255 9.85 13.53 -10.76
CA TYR A 255 8.54 14.20 -10.81
C TYR A 255 8.58 15.61 -10.19
N THR A 256 9.15 15.75 -8.98
CA THR A 256 9.16 17.03 -8.27
C THR A 256 9.96 18.12 -9.01
N VAL A 257 11.08 17.76 -9.63
CA VAL A 257 11.88 18.73 -10.41
C VAL A 257 11.32 18.93 -11.82
N ASN A 258 11.17 17.85 -12.58
CA ASN A 258 10.91 17.92 -14.02
C ASN A 258 9.45 18.23 -14.37
N VAL A 259 8.49 17.84 -13.51
CA VAL A 259 7.06 18.13 -13.68
C VAL A 259 6.69 19.37 -12.88
N ARG A 260 6.89 19.36 -11.54
CA ARG A 260 6.47 20.49 -10.68
C ARG A 260 7.41 21.69 -10.68
N GLY A 261 8.61 21.59 -11.25
CA GLY A 261 9.56 22.70 -11.35
C GLY A 261 10.28 23.08 -10.06
N TYR A 262 10.30 22.21 -9.04
CA TYR A 262 10.97 22.52 -7.77
C TYR A 262 12.49 22.44 -7.93
N CYS A 263 13.22 23.23 -7.14
CA CYS A 263 14.68 23.24 -7.19
C CYS A 263 15.36 21.92 -6.77
N ASP A 264 14.68 21.08 -5.98
CA ASP A 264 15.12 19.79 -5.43
C ASP A 264 13.93 19.07 -4.78
N PHE A 265 14.15 17.87 -4.22
CA PHE A 265 13.20 17.15 -3.38
C PHE A 265 12.67 18.05 -2.23
N PRO A 266 11.35 18.07 -1.95
CA PRO A 266 10.75 19.07 -1.05
C PRO A 266 11.03 18.78 0.43
N TYR A 267 11.16 17.50 0.77
CA TYR A 267 11.44 17.05 2.13
C TYR A 267 12.96 16.96 2.38
N ASN A 268 13.42 17.25 3.60
CA ASN A 268 14.84 17.07 3.93
C ASN A 268 15.25 15.59 3.94
N TYR A 269 14.32 14.69 4.25
CA TYR A 269 14.56 13.25 4.32
C TYR A 269 13.36 12.44 3.83
N GLY A 270 13.63 11.31 3.18
CA GLY A 270 12.65 10.26 2.91
C GLY A 270 12.72 9.14 3.96
N VAL A 271 11.60 8.51 4.30
CA VAL A 271 11.56 7.30 5.14
C VAL A 271 10.64 6.24 4.53
N ASP A 272 11.16 5.04 4.30
CA ASP A 272 10.37 3.95 3.72
C ASP A 272 9.70 3.02 4.75
N LYS A 273 8.82 2.14 4.26
CA LYS A 273 8.11 1.14 5.09
C LYS A 273 9.01 0.10 5.77
N TYR A 274 10.30 0.05 5.43
CA TYR A 274 11.31 -0.81 6.04
C TYR A 274 12.17 -0.08 7.09
N GLY A 275 11.99 1.23 7.24
CA GLY A 275 12.74 2.07 8.19
C GLY A 275 14.10 2.54 7.67
N ASN A 276 14.34 2.47 6.36
CA ASN A 276 15.49 3.16 5.76
C ASN A 276 15.22 4.67 5.75
N ILE A 277 16.28 5.45 5.95
CA ILE A 277 16.26 6.92 5.91
C ILE A 277 17.09 7.35 4.72
N TYR A 278 16.52 8.17 3.85
CA TYR A 278 17.16 8.71 2.65
C TYR A 278 17.39 10.21 2.82
N GLU A 279 18.56 10.70 2.43
CA GLU A 279 18.82 12.14 2.29
C GLU A 279 17.97 12.68 1.13
N GLY A 280 17.08 13.63 1.42
CA GLY A 280 16.21 14.30 0.44
C GLY A 280 16.87 15.57 -0.07
N ARG A 281 16.33 16.73 0.30
CA ARG A 281 16.84 18.06 -0.08
C ARG A 281 18.32 18.22 0.28
N GLY A 282 19.16 18.37 -0.73
CA GLY A 282 20.62 18.44 -0.61
C GLY A 282 21.13 19.77 -0.06
N GLY A 283 22.27 19.71 0.64
CA GLY A 283 22.88 20.85 1.34
C GLY A 283 23.75 20.43 2.53
N GLY A 284 23.69 19.15 2.91
CA GLY A 284 24.48 18.53 3.97
C GLY A 284 23.58 18.02 5.10
N ILE A 285 23.67 16.72 5.42
CA ILE A 285 22.86 16.10 6.48
C ILE A 285 23.08 16.73 7.87
N ASP A 286 24.28 17.25 8.14
CA ASP A 286 24.64 17.97 9.36
C ASP A 286 24.06 19.40 9.40
N GLN A 287 23.76 19.99 8.24
CA GLN A 287 23.27 21.36 8.10
C GLN A 287 21.75 21.49 8.41
N PRO A 288 21.30 22.68 8.86
CA PRO A 288 19.89 23.01 8.98
C PRO A 288 19.30 23.50 7.63
N VAL A 289 19.37 22.66 6.59
CA VAL A 289 18.82 22.95 5.24
C VAL A 289 17.34 23.34 5.34
N LYS A 290 16.93 24.49 4.78
CA LYS A 290 15.53 24.94 4.80
C LYS A 290 14.64 23.90 4.07
N SER A 291 13.53 23.51 4.67
CA SER A 291 12.59 22.59 3.99
C SER A 291 11.87 23.30 2.83
N GLY A 292 11.26 22.53 1.93
CA GLY A 292 10.36 23.03 0.89
C GLY A 292 9.06 22.23 0.88
N GLY A 293 8.62 21.73 2.04
CA GLY A 293 7.47 20.83 2.18
C GLY A 293 6.33 21.38 3.03
N GLN A 294 6.47 22.61 3.56
CA GLN A 294 5.56 23.16 4.55
C GLN A 294 5.34 24.66 4.28
N LEU A 295 4.45 24.99 3.36
CA LEU A 295 4.14 26.38 2.96
C LEU A 295 3.87 27.28 4.17
N SER A 296 4.47 28.48 4.18
CA SER A 296 4.49 29.45 5.28
C SER A 296 5.33 29.06 6.51
N PHE A 297 5.75 27.80 6.66
CA PHE A 297 6.54 27.34 7.82
C PHE A 297 7.77 26.51 7.43
N ASN A 298 8.26 26.69 6.21
CA ASN A 298 9.52 26.13 5.71
C ASN A 298 10.73 26.66 6.53
N GLU A 299 10.64 27.90 7.00
CA GLU A 299 11.65 28.55 7.84
C GLU A 299 11.64 28.00 9.28
N GLY A 300 12.80 27.58 9.78
CA GLY A 300 12.96 26.98 11.11
C GLY A 300 12.46 25.54 11.23
N SER A 301 12.10 24.87 10.14
CA SER A 301 11.55 23.52 10.14
C SER A 301 12.38 22.50 9.35
N MET A 302 12.16 21.23 9.65
CA MET A 302 12.64 20.09 8.87
C MET A 302 11.45 19.24 8.43
N ALA A 303 11.41 18.81 7.17
CA ALA A 303 10.35 17.95 6.65
C ALA A 303 10.83 16.51 6.41
N ILE A 304 10.02 15.52 6.79
CA ILE A 304 10.25 14.09 6.53
C ILE A 304 9.10 13.53 5.70
N GLY A 305 9.39 13.08 4.47
CA GLY A 305 8.43 12.39 3.60
C GLY A 305 8.41 10.89 3.85
N THR A 306 7.30 10.34 4.33
CA THR A 306 7.15 8.88 4.50
C THR A 306 6.59 8.28 3.21
N LEU A 307 7.31 7.33 2.60
CA LEU A 307 6.97 6.83 1.27
C LEU A 307 5.69 5.95 1.29
N GLY A 308 4.66 6.38 0.57
CA GLY A 308 3.35 5.71 0.40
C GLY A 308 2.16 6.41 1.07
N ASN A 309 0.95 5.91 0.85
CA ASN A 309 -0.30 6.41 1.45
C ASN A 309 -0.52 5.85 2.89
N PHE A 310 -0.96 6.74 3.79
CA PHE A 310 -1.28 6.41 5.19
C PHE A 310 -2.63 6.98 5.66
N GLU A 311 -3.59 7.23 4.77
CA GLU A 311 -4.94 7.65 5.19
C GLU A 311 -5.69 6.57 5.96
N SER A 312 -5.70 5.35 5.43
CA SER A 312 -6.44 4.24 6.04
C SER A 312 -5.64 2.93 6.04
N GLY A 313 -6.02 2.02 6.94
CA GLY A 313 -5.45 0.68 7.00
C GLY A 313 -4.17 0.55 7.83
N SER A 314 -3.71 -0.71 7.98
CA SER A 314 -2.52 -1.03 8.76
C SER A 314 -1.29 -1.07 7.86
N SER A 315 -0.42 -0.07 7.92
CA SER A 315 0.89 -0.18 7.28
C SER A 315 1.66 -1.36 7.89
N THR A 316 2.29 -2.16 7.04
CA THR A 316 3.19 -3.23 7.47
C THR A 316 4.59 -2.65 7.68
N GLY A 317 4.72 -1.76 8.66
CA GLY A 317 5.96 -1.03 8.86
C GLY A 317 6.03 -0.14 10.10
N TRP A 318 4.95 0.05 10.87
CA TRP A 318 4.89 1.01 11.99
C TRP A 318 6.08 0.99 12.95
N ASP A 319 6.56 -0.19 13.38
CA ASP A 319 7.71 -0.28 14.28
C ASP A 319 8.99 0.28 13.64
N ALA A 320 9.19 0.05 12.33
CA ALA A 320 10.35 0.51 11.58
C ALA A 320 10.24 2.00 11.24
N ILE A 321 9.10 2.44 10.69
CA ILE A 321 8.80 3.85 10.38
C ILE A 321 8.92 4.70 11.65
N ASN A 322 8.21 4.35 12.72
CA ASN A 322 8.21 5.14 13.96
C ASN A 322 9.60 5.19 14.61
N ARG A 323 10.42 4.13 14.45
CA ARG A 323 11.81 4.10 14.94
C ARG A 323 12.75 4.96 14.10
N ALA A 324 12.65 4.89 12.77
CA ALA A 324 13.45 5.69 11.84
C ALA A 324 13.16 7.19 12.00
N VAL A 325 11.88 7.58 11.91
CA VAL A 325 11.43 8.97 12.12
C VAL A 325 11.82 9.46 13.51
N GLY A 326 11.60 8.64 14.55
CA GLY A 326 11.95 8.98 15.93
C GLY A 326 13.45 9.16 16.15
N GLN A 327 14.30 8.31 15.56
CA GLN A 327 15.77 8.40 15.66
C GLN A 327 16.32 9.62 14.90
N LEU A 328 15.81 9.88 13.70
CA LEU A 328 16.17 11.03 12.87
C LEU A 328 15.78 12.36 13.56
N ALA A 329 14.54 12.46 14.03
CA ALA A 329 14.08 13.64 14.77
C ALA A 329 14.85 13.85 16.07
N ALA A 330 15.14 12.77 16.83
CA ALA A 330 15.96 12.85 18.04
C ALA A 330 17.35 13.44 17.77
N TRP A 331 18.06 12.93 16.75
CA TRP A 331 19.38 13.43 16.36
C TRP A 331 19.32 14.90 15.93
N LYS A 332 18.48 15.26 14.93
CA LYS A 332 18.44 16.64 14.40
C LYS A 332 18.00 17.67 15.46
N LEU A 333 17.05 17.33 16.33
CA LEU A 333 16.67 18.20 17.45
C LEU A 333 17.74 18.27 18.55
N SER A 334 18.51 17.18 18.78
CA SER A 334 19.65 17.20 19.71
C SER A 334 20.78 18.15 19.25
N LEU A 335 21.01 18.29 17.94
CA LEU A 335 22.01 19.24 17.41
C LEU A 335 21.74 20.70 17.84
N THR A 336 20.47 21.04 18.11
CA THR A 336 20.03 22.39 18.51
C THR A 336 19.55 22.46 19.96
N GLY A 337 19.84 21.43 20.77
CA GLY A 337 19.51 21.35 22.20
C GLY A 337 18.01 21.20 22.50
N ARG A 338 17.19 20.75 21.53
CA ARG A 338 15.74 20.73 21.63
C ARG A 338 15.18 19.37 22.05
N SER A 339 14.35 19.36 23.08
CA SER A 339 13.61 18.16 23.51
C SER A 339 12.48 17.82 22.54
N ALA A 340 12.44 16.59 22.05
CA ALA A 340 11.45 16.08 21.09
C ALA A 340 10.00 16.04 21.60
N THR A 341 9.77 16.14 22.91
CA THR A 341 8.43 16.21 23.53
C THR A 341 7.95 17.63 23.83
N GLY A 342 8.79 18.64 23.61
CA GLY A 342 8.42 20.04 23.77
C GLY A 342 7.68 20.62 22.56
N SER A 343 7.30 21.88 22.69
CA SER A 343 6.75 22.72 21.64
C SER A 343 7.71 23.85 21.25
N GLU A 344 7.46 24.48 20.10
CA GLU A 344 8.13 25.71 19.65
C GLU A 344 7.15 26.57 18.84
N ALA A 345 7.30 27.89 18.89
CA ALA A 345 6.64 28.78 17.95
C ALA A 345 7.46 28.91 16.65
N LEU A 346 6.81 28.74 15.50
CA LEU A 346 7.30 29.23 14.21
C LEU A 346 6.48 30.46 13.79
N TYR A 347 7.02 31.25 12.88
CA TYR A 347 6.40 32.46 12.37
C TYR A 347 6.09 32.28 10.89
N ALA A 348 4.85 32.57 10.49
CA ALA A 348 4.42 32.44 9.11
C ALA A 348 5.26 33.34 8.19
N THR A 349 6.02 32.77 7.25
CA THR A 349 6.84 33.51 6.28
C THR A 349 6.00 34.13 5.16
N SER A 350 4.87 33.50 4.85
CA SER A 350 3.89 33.94 3.86
C SER A 350 2.51 34.11 4.50
N GLY A 351 1.54 34.57 3.71
CA GLY A 351 0.11 34.48 4.05
C GLY A 351 -0.66 33.53 3.12
N SER A 352 0.04 32.75 2.29
CA SER A 352 -0.54 31.94 1.19
C SER A 352 -1.17 30.63 1.68
N ALA A 353 -0.78 30.14 2.85
CA ALA A 353 -1.50 29.07 3.54
C ALA A 353 -1.44 29.26 5.06
N GLY A 354 -2.60 29.13 5.71
CA GLY A 354 -2.74 29.29 7.16
C GLY A 354 -2.84 30.75 7.60
N PRO A 355 -2.21 31.15 8.71
CA PRO A 355 -2.36 32.49 9.27
C PRO A 355 -1.52 33.53 8.53
N ALA A 356 -1.89 34.80 8.68
CA ALA A 356 -1.21 35.92 8.04
C ALA A 356 0.29 36.00 8.37
N LYS A 357 1.10 36.44 7.40
CA LYS A 357 2.55 36.63 7.51
C LYS A 357 2.95 37.32 8.83
N GLY A 358 3.94 36.75 9.51
CA GLY A 358 4.42 37.19 10.82
C GLY A 358 3.64 36.66 12.02
N SER A 359 2.53 35.94 11.82
CA SER A 359 1.79 35.28 12.91
C SER A 359 2.61 34.15 13.52
N ALA A 360 2.65 34.10 14.85
CA ALA A 360 3.28 33.00 15.58
C ALA A 360 2.30 31.83 15.76
N VAL A 361 2.68 30.63 15.34
CA VAL A 361 1.95 29.38 15.61
C VAL A 361 2.83 28.44 16.42
N THR A 362 2.27 27.90 17.50
CA THR A 362 3.00 26.95 18.37
C THR A 362 2.71 25.52 17.95
N PHE A 363 3.75 24.80 17.54
CA PHE A 363 3.70 23.41 17.14
C PHE A 363 4.33 22.51 18.20
N GLN A 364 3.93 21.24 18.23
CA GLN A 364 4.74 20.22 18.88
C GLN A 364 5.99 19.99 18.03
N ARG A 365 7.17 19.78 18.64
CA ARG A 365 8.44 19.71 17.89
C ARG A 365 8.56 18.56 16.90
N ILE A 366 7.65 17.58 16.98
CA ILE A 366 7.37 16.64 15.90
C ILE A 366 5.88 16.76 15.63
N SER A 367 5.48 17.23 14.46
CA SER A 367 4.09 17.54 14.09
C SER A 367 3.76 16.95 12.72
N GLY A 368 2.48 16.86 12.37
CA GLY A 368 2.03 16.46 11.03
C GLY A 368 1.88 17.69 10.12
N HIS A 369 1.96 17.51 8.81
CA HIS A 369 1.71 18.57 7.83
C HIS A 369 0.38 19.33 8.08
N ARG A 370 -0.70 18.58 8.31
CA ARG A 370 -2.03 19.06 8.72
C ARG A 370 -2.12 19.84 10.04
N ASP A 371 -1.03 19.93 10.82
CA ASP A 371 -1.02 20.83 11.99
C ASP A 371 -0.83 22.30 11.57
N ALA A 372 -0.36 22.56 10.34
CA ALA A 372 0.10 23.87 9.87
C ALA A 372 -0.51 24.35 8.54
N ASN A 373 -0.91 23.46 7.62
CA ASN A 373 -1.67 23.79 6.42
C ASN A 373 -2.97 22.96 6.34
N ASP A 374 -3.92 23.36 5.49
CA ASP A 374 -5.13 22.56 5.24
C ASP A 374 -4.80 21.45 4.25
N THR A 375 -4.78 20.21 4.73
CA THR A 375 -4.33 19.04 3.98
C THR A 375 -4.65 17.76 4.75
N SER A 376 -4.83 16.66 4.04
CA SER A 376 -4.94 15.33 4.66
C SER A 376 -3.55 14.77 5.04
N CYS A 377 -2.45 15.26 4.48
CA CYS A 377 -1.09 14.81 4.79
C CYS A 377 -0.76 14.95 6.30
N PRO A 378 -0.06 14.00 6.98
CA PRO A 378 0.60 12.78 6.48
C PRO A 378 -0.32 11.55 6.41
N GLY A 379 -1.62 11.74 6.33
CA GLY A 379 -2.60 10.67 6.41
C GLY A 379 -2.97 10.26 7.82
N SER A 380 -4.24 9.93 7.99
CA SER A 380 -4.87 9.80 9.30
C SER A 380 -4.30 8.67 10.16
N ALA A 381 -3.77 7.59 9.55
CA ALA A 381 -3.14 6.49 10.27
C ALA A 381 -1.70 6.81 10.75
N LEU A 382 -0.93 7.57 9.97
CA LEU A 382 0.43 8.01 10.33
C LEU A 382 0.39 9.20 11.30
N TYR A 383 -0.54 10.13 11.12
CA TYR A 383 -0.81 11.22 12.07
C TYR A 383 -1.10 10.68 13.49
N ALA A 384 -1.86 9.58 13.59
CA ALA A 384 -2.13 8.90 14.85
C ALA A 384 -0.87 8.29 15.53
N GLN A 385 0.26 8.16 14.82
CA GLN A 385 1.53 7.69 15.40
C GLN A 385 2.35 8.80 16.07
N LEU A 386 2.07 10.08 15.82
CA LEU A 386 2.87 11.20 16.32
C LEU A 386 3.17 11.14 17.84
N PRO A 387 2.25 10.76 18.74
CA PRO A 387 2.57 10.58 20.16
C PRO A 387 3.64 9.50 20.42
N ARG A 388 3.59 8.38 19.68
CA ARG A 388 4.56 7.28 19.80
C ARG A 388 5.92 7.66 19.20
N ILE A 389 5.93 8.43 18.11
CA ILE A 389 7.16 8.94 17.51
C ILE A 389 7.87 9.90 18.48
N ARG A 390 7.14 10.81 19.13
CA ARG A 390 7.67 11.72 20.18
C ARG A 390 8.24 10.95 21.37
N GLU A 391 7.57 9.88 21.81
CA GLU A 391 8.06 8.98 22.88
C GLU A 391 9.38 8.29 22.49
N ILE A 392 9.45 7.71 21.29
CA ILE A 392 10.66 7.06 20.76
C ILE A 392 11.81 8.06 20.65
N ALA A 393 11.55 9.26 20.11
CA ALA A 393 12.55 10.31 19.97
C ALA A 393 13.10 10.75 21.34
N ALA A 394 12.25 10.96 22.34
CA ALA A 394 12.67 11.26 23.71
C ALA A 394 13.51 10.12 24.33
N GLY A 395 13.17 8.87 24.03
CA GLY A 395 13.96 7.71 24.44
C GLY A 395 15.37 7.70 23.85
N PHE A 396 15.53 8.08 22.58
CA PHE A 396 16.86 8.26 21.96
C PHE A 396 17.63 9.43 22.58
N GLN A 397 16.99 10.59 22.75
CA GLN A 397 17.63 11.78 23.34
C GLN A 397 18.08 11.59 24.80
N SER A 398 17.40 10.71 25.55
CA SER A 398 17.74 10.38 26.95
C SER A 398 18.70 9.19 27.09
N GLY A 399 19.13 8.57 25.99
CA GLY A 399 19.92 7.33 26.00
C GLY A 399 19.19 6.12 26.60
N GLN A 400 17.86 6.20 26.80
CA GLN A 400 17.04 5.12 27.35
C GLN A 400 16.53 4.15 26.28
N VAL A 401 16.63 4.49 24.99
CA VAL A 401 16.61 3.48 23.93
C VAL A 401 17.91 2.70 24.00
N THR A 402 17.87 1.58 24.71
CA THR A 402 18.89 0.54 24.55
C THR A 402 19.02 0.18 23.07
N GLU A 403 20.26 -0.04 22.64
CA GLU A 403 20.58 -0.37 21.24
C GLU A 403 19.61 -1.43 20.70
N GLU A 404 19.11 -1.24 19.46
CA GLU A 404 18.73 -2.45 18.75
C GLU A 404 20.01 -3.26 18.54
N PRO A 405 19.98 -4.59 18.78
CA PRO A 405 21.16 -5.41 18.70
C PRO A 405 21.75 -5.30 17.29
N THR A 406 22.93 -4.67 17.22
CA THR A 406 23.71 -4.51 15.99
C THR A 406 23.84 -5.88 15.31
N GLY A 407 23.31 -5.99 14.09
CA GLY A 407 23.31 -7.24 13.33
C GLY A 407 22.03 -8.10 13.34
N ARG A 408 20.83 -7.57 13.60
CA ARG A 408 19.57 -8.28 13.26
C ARG A 408 18.54 -7.40 12.56
N THR A 409 18.47 -7.55 11.24
CA THR A 409 17.31 -7.19 10.40
C THR A 409 16.00 -7.65 11.07
N PRO A 410 14.97 -6.79 11.16
CA PRO A 410 13.67 -7.18 11.72
C PRO A 410 13.12 -8.44 11.05
N SER A 411 12.52 -9.34 11.85
CA SER A 411 12.03 -10.64 11.35
C SER A 411 10.76 -10.49 10.50
N SER A 412 10.91 -10.21 9.20
CA SER A 412 9.84 -10.03 8.22
C SER A 412 9.39 -11.36 7.61
N ILE A 413 8.11 -11.49 7.26
CA ILE A 413 7.59 -12.64 6.50
C ILE A 413 7.58 -12.27 5.02
N THR A 414 8.41 -12.95 4.23
CA THR A 414 8.88 -12.45 2.91
C THR A 414 8.53 -13.29 1.70
N GLN A 415 7.97 -14.49 1.88
CA GLN A 415 7.63 -15.37 0.76
C GLN A 415 6.38 -16.18 1.08
N TRP A 416 5.47 -16.29 0.11
CA TRP A 416 4.21 -17.04 0.24
C TRP A 416 4.13 -18.12 -0.84
N SER A 417 3.53 -19.26 -0.50
CA SER A 417 2.90 -20.13 -1.50
C SER A 417 1.63 -20.72 -0.92
N GLN A 418 0.56 -20.72 -1.70
CA GLN A 418 -0.73 -21.28 -1.33
C GLN A 418 -1.00 -22.53 -2.16
N THR A 419 -1.44 -23.61 -1.53
CA THR A 419 -1.89 -24.81 -2.24
C THR A 419 -3.15 -25.33 -1.58
N HIS A 420 -4.24 -25.35 -2.34
CA HIS A 420 -5.51 -25.93 -1.95
C HIS A 420 -5.51 -27.44 -2.22
N ARG A 421 -5.98 -28.23 -1.26
CA ARG A 421 -6.18 -29.69 -1.42
C ARG A 421 -7.57 -30.09 -0.95
N THR A 422 -8.31 -30.75 -1.84
CA THR A 422 -9.63 -31.34 -1.56
C THR A 422 -9.46 -32.83 -1.29
N GLY A 423 -10.06 -33.35 -0.22
CA GLY A 423 -10.06 -34.78 0.08
C GLY A 423 -11.34 -35.24 0.79
N LEU A 424 -11.49 -36.55 0.97
CA LEU A 424 -12.68 -37.17 1.58
C LEU A 424 -13.00 -36.66 3.00
N ALA A 425 -12.02 -36.09 3.71
CA ALA A 425 -12.17 -35.50 5.04
C ALA A 425 -12.46 -33.98 5.04
N GLY A 426 -12.61 -33.35 3.86
CA GLY A 426 -12.92 -31.93 3.69
C GLY A 426 -11.83 -31.12 2.97
N HIS A 427 -11.97 -29.80 3.04
CA HIS A 427 -11.09 -28.84 2.37
C HIS A 427 -9.93 -28.41 3.28
N TRP A 428 -8.72 -28.37 2.72
CA TRP A 428 -7.51 -27.94 3.40
C TRP A 428 -6.79 -26.87 2.58
N TYR A 429 -6.46 -25.76 3.25
CA TYR A 429 -5.46 -24.82 2.77
C TYR A 429 -4.13 -25.20 3.38
N SER A 430 -3.10 -25.39 2.54
CA SER A 430 -1.72 -25.35 2.97
C SER A 430 -1.09 -24.04 2.52
N SER A 431 -0.48 -23.33 3.47
CA SER A 431 0.28 -22.11 3.22
C SER A 431 1.70 -22.30 3.73
N SER A 432 2.67 -21.81 2.98
CA SER A 432 4.06 -21.74 3.41
C SER A 432 4.51 -20.30 3.54
N PHE A 433 5.30 -20.02 4.57
CA PHE A 433 5.93 -18.72 4.76
C PHE A 433 7.42 -18.85 5.06
N ARG A 434 8.20 -17.83 4.73
CA ARG A 434 9.59 -17.67 5.16
C ARG A 434 9.74 -16.43 6.04
N VAL A 435 10.35 -16.60 7.21
CA VAL A 435 10.83 -15.53 8.07
C VAL A 435 12.25 -15.16 7.64
N SER A 436 12.49 -13.89 7.35
CA SER A 436 13.81 -13.30 7.06
C SER A 436 14.19 -12.34 8.20
N PRO A 437 15.41 -12.38 8.75
CA PRO A 437 16.48 -13.29 8.41
C PRO A 437 16.18 -14.70 8.93
N GLY A 438 16.69 -15.70 8.20
CA GLY A 438 16.38 -17.10 8.42
C GLY A 438 16.74 -17.65 9.81
N GLY A 439 16.27 -18.86 10.07
CA GLY A 439 16.56 -19.61 11.29
C GLY A 439 15.31 -20.07 12.02
N LYS A 440 15.50 -20.95 13.02
CA LYS A 440 14.41 -21.49 13.84
C LYS A 440 13.80 -20.38 14.69
N ARG A 441 12.48 -20.23 14.60
CA ARG A 441 11.63 -19.26 15.31
C ARG A 441 10.29 -19.94 15.63
N GLU A 442 9.66 -19.58 16.73
CA GLU A 442 8.24 -19.87 16.93
C GLU A 442 7.40 -18.80 16.24
N VAL A 443 6.38 -19.23 15.50
CA VAL A 443 5.39 -18.36 14.89
C VAL A 443 4.00 -18.76 15.35
N ALA A 444 3.37 -17.87 16.10
CA ALA A 444 2.00 -18.01 16.54
C ALA A 444 1.06 -17.61 15.39
N ILE A 445 0.18 -18.53 15.02
CA ILE A 445 -0.89 -18.34 14.06
C ILE A 445 -2.15 -18.04 14.86
N GLN A 446 -2.78 -16.92 14.59
CA GLN A 446 -4.05 -16.49 15.18
C GLN A 446 -5.14 -16.50 14.12
N GLN A 447 -6.37 -16.82 14.50
CA GLN A 447 -7.55 -16.85 13.63
C GLN A 447 -8.54 -15.78 14.10
N ARG A 448 -9.16 -15.03 13.18
CA ARG A 448 -10.27 -14.13 13.50
C ARG A 448 -11.59 -14.91 13.45
N LYS A 449 -12.28 -15.03 14.59
CA LYS A 449 -13.62 -15.61 14.71
C LYS A 449 -14.54 -14.61 15.42
N ASN A 450 -15.69 -14.30 14.84
CA ASN A 450 -16.67 -13.34 15.36
C ASN A 450 -16.03 -11.99 15.75
N GLY A 451 -15.22 -11.42 14.84
CA GLY A 451 -14.49 -10.16 15.05
C GLY A 451 -13.23 -10.28 15.93
N LYS A 452 -13.18 -11.22 16.88
CA LYS A 452 -12.08 -11.41 17.84
C LYS A 452 -10.97 -12.32 17.30
N LEU A 453 -9.72 -11.99 17.62
CA LEU A 453 -8.58 -12.86 17.35
C LEU A 453 -8.41 -13.91 18.47
N THR A 454 -8.34 -15.18 18.09
CA THR A 454 -8.02 -16.30 18.97
C THR A 454 -6.72 -16.96 18.53
N HIS A 455 -5.98 -17.59 19.45
CA HIS A 455 -4.83 -18.42 19.07
C HIS A 455 -5.33 -19.67 18.33
N TYR A 456 -4.71 -20.00 17.20
CA TYR A 456 -5.04 -21.18 16.41
C TYR A 456 -4.00 -22.30 16.61
N ARG A 457 -2.71 -21.99 16.38
CA ARG A 457 -1.58 -22.90 16.67
C ARG A 457 -0.26 -22.13 16.70
N THR A 458 0.80 -22.78 17.17
CA THR A 458 2.19 -22.38 16.88
C THR A 458 2.77 -23.30 15.79
N VAL A 459 3.72 -22.78 15.01
CA VAL A 459 4.62 -23.57 14.15
C VAL A 459 6.06 -23.10 14.35
N THR A 460 7.03 -23.97 14.07
CA THR A 460 8.46 -23.63 14.15
C THR A 460 9.04 -23.61 12.75
N THR A 461 9.81 -22.57 12.42
CA THR A 461 10.56 -22.49 11.16
C THR A 461 11.81 -23.39 11.18
N ASP A 462 12.29 -23.79 10.01
CA ASP A 462 13.56 -24.47 9.84
C ASP A 462 14.77 -23.50 9.88
N SER A 463 15.98 -24.01 9.66
CA SER A 463 17.21 -23.20 9.62
C SER A 463 17.21 -22.14 8.50
N SER A 464 16.41 -22.30 7.44
CA SER A 464 16.23 -21.32 6.37
C SER A 464 15.12 -20.31 6.66
N GLY A 465 14.51 -20.36 7.84
CA GLY A 465 13.37 -19.52 8.22
C GLY A 465 12.04 -19.99 7.63
N TYR A 466 11.99 -21.15 6.97
CA TYR A 466 10.81 -21.63 6.27
C TYR A 466 9.89 -22.46 7.18
N ALA A 467 8.59 -22.27 7.06
CA ALA A 467 7.58 -23.12 7.69
C ALA A 467 6.38 -23.35 6.77
N LYS A 468 5.78 -24.54 6.89
CA LYS A 468 4.47 -24.86 6.33
C LYS A 468 3.46 -25.00 7.45
N PHE A 469 2.25 -24.53 7.22
CA PHE A 469 1.09 -24.90 8.02
C PHE A 469 -0.08 -25.27 7.13
N ALA A 470 -0.94 -26.13 7.65
CA ALA A 470 -2.23 -26.43 7.05
C ALA A 470 -3.32 -26.00 8.01
N VAL A 471 -4.41 -25.47 7.46
CA VAL A 471 -5.65 -25.18 8.17
C VAL A 471 -6.81 -25.93 7.53
N ARG A 472 -7.68 -26.48 8.36
CA ARG A 472 -8.99 -26.98 7.94
C ARG A 472 -9.95 -25.78 7.97
N TYR A 473 -10.72 -25.60 6.90
CA TYR A 473 -11.56 -24.43 6.74
C TYR A 473 -13.04 -24.72 7.04
N GLU A 474 -13.72 -23.74 7.65
CA GLU A 474 -15.16 -23.68 7.88
C GLU A 474 -15.71 -22.51 7.07
N VAL A 475 -16.80 -22.70 6.31
CA VAL A 475 -17.23 -21.71 5.30
C VAL A 475 -17.67 -20.38 5.92
N GLY A 476 -16.97 -19.31 5.54
CA GLY A 476 -17.07 -17.92 5.98
C GLY A 476 -15.72 -17.21 5.82
N ALA A 477 -15.66 -15.88 5.69
CA ALA A 477 -14.37 -15.19 5.59
C ALA A 477 -13.54 -15.36 6.88
N VAL A 478 -12.34 -15.94 6.79
CA VAL A 478 -11.47 -16.20 7.94
C VAL A 478 -10.11 -15.55 7.72
N GLN A 479 -9.88 -14.42 8.39
CA GLN A 479 -8.56 -13.80 8.46
C GLN A 479 -7.68 -14.57 9.44
N TYR A 480 -6.42 -14.81 9.05
CA TYR A 480 -5.38 -15.30 9.94
C TYR A 480 -4.31 -14.21 10.12
N ARG A 481 -3.70 -14.16 11.30
CA ARG A 481 -2.54 -13.31 11.58
C ARG A 481 -1.38 -14.18 12.01
N LEU A 482 -0.23 -14.04 11.34
CA LEU A 482 1.02 -14.62 11.79
C LEU A 482 1.75 -13.60 12.65
N ARG A 483 2.20 -14.06 13.82
CA ARG A 483 2.98 -13.29 14.78
C ARG A 483 4.22 -14.08 15.14
N VAL A 484 5.39 -13.58 14.78
CA VAL A 484 6.66 -14.21 15.20
C VAL A 484 6.79 -13.99 16.71
N LYS A 485 6.88 -15.08 17.49
CA LYS A 485 7.19 -14.99 18.91
C LYS A 485 8.70 -14.90 19.09
N ARG A 486 9.19 -13.75 19.59
CA ARG A 486 10.38 -13.79 20.44
C ARG A 486 10.00 -14.50 21.75
N THR A 487 10.92 -15.30 22.29
CA THR A 487 10.69 -16.06 23.52
C THR A 487 10.66 -15.21 24.78
N GLU A 488 11.07 -13.94 24.72
CA GLU A 488 11.13 -13.04 25.88
C GLU A 488 10.56 -11.65 25.54
N SER A 489 9.61 -11.20 26.38
CA SER A 489 8.79 -9.98 26.28
C SER A 489 7.85 -9.88 25.05
N ALA A 490 6.58 -9.54 25.31
CA ALA A 490 5.52 -9.53 24.30
C ALA A 490 5.36 -8.19 23.54
N ALA A 491 6.33 -7.28 23.66
CA ALA A 491 6.22 -5.90 23.17
C ALA A 491 6.44 -5.78 21.65
N ASN A 492 7.56 -6.28 21.13
CA ASN A 492 7.94 -6.10 19.73
C ASN A 492 7.82 -7.43 18.97
N ALA A 493 6.73 -7.58 18.21
CA ALA A 493 6.52 -8.75 17.37
C ALA A 493 6.01 -8.31 16.01
N SER A 494 6.76 -8.65 14.95
CA SER A 494 6.32 -8.46 13.58
C SER A 494 4.99 -9.20 13.34
N ASN A 495 4.03 -8.46 12.79
CA ASN A 495 2.70 -8.95 12.48
C ASN A 495 2.53 -8.94 10.97
N SER A 496 2.26 -10.10 10.38
CA SER A 496 1.82 -10.19 8.99
C SER A 496 0.40 -10.73 8.96
N TRP A 497 -0.51 -9.96 8.39
CA TRP A 497 -1.86 -10.40 8.12
C TRP A 497 -1.88 -11.28 6.89
N MET A 498 -2.67 -12.35 6.93
CA MET A 498 -2.95 -13.20 5.78
C MET A 498 -4.44 -13.46 5.77
N THR A 499 -5.16 -12.73 4.92
CA THR A 499 -6.54 -13.08 4.59
C THR A 499 -6.50 -14.39 3.80
N LEU A 500 -6.99 -15.48 4.38
CA LEU A 500 -7.37 -16.63 3.54
C LEU A 500 -8.72 -16.28 2.94
N GLU A 501 -8.67 -15.76 1.72
CA GLU A 501 -9.82 -15.77 0.84
C GLU A 501 -10.12 -17.22 0.47
N GLY A 502 -10.93 -17.84 1.32
CA GLY A 502 -11.65 -19.05 0.95
C GLY A 502 -12.46 -18.71 -0.29
N LEU A 503 -12.16 -19.37 -1.41
CA LEU A 503 -12.87 -19.25 -2.68
C LEU A 503 -14.35 -18.99 -2.43
N ALA A 504 -14.88 -17.87 -2.95
CA ALA A 504 -16.31 -17.58 -2.95
C ALA A 504 -17.06 -18.86 -3.36
N GLU A 505 -18.06 -19.29 -2.57
CA GLU A 505 -18.66 -20.63 -2.70
C GLU A 505 -18.89 -20.97 -4.18
N ARG A 506 -18.05 -21.84 -4.74
CA ARG A 506 -18.33 -22.42 -6.05
C ARG A 506 -19.43 -23.43 -5.83
N ILE A 507 -20.65 -22.92 -5.77
CA ILE A 507 -21.87 -23.71 -5.78
C ILE A 507 -21.91 -24.35 -7.17
N ASP A 508 -21.28 -25.51 -7.29
CA ASP A 508 -21.37 -26.34 -8.48
C ASP A 508 -22.82 -26.86 -8.55
N VAL A 509 -23.68 -26.05 -9.14
CA VAL A 509 -25.03 -26.44 -9.56
C VAL A 509 -24.85 -27.40 -10.74
N GLN A 510 -24.54 -28.66 -10.46
CA GLN A 510 -24.75 -29.70 -11.45
C GLN A 510 -26.25 -29.74 -11.74
N VAL A 511 -26.65 -29.12 -12.85
CA VAL A 511 -27.98 -29.25 -13.46
C VAL A 511 -27.92 -30.49 -14.34
N PRO A 512 -28.43 -31.66 -13.91
CA PRO A 512 -28.52 -32.81 -14.79
C PRO A 512 -29.61 -32.54 -15.82
N ASN A 513 -29.59 -33.27 -16.93
CA ASN A 513 -30.57 -33.16 -18.01
C ASN A 513 -32.01 -33.05 -17.47
N TRP A 514 -32.72 -31.99 -17.85
CA TRP A 514 -34.07 -31.68 -17.37
C TRP A 514 -35.02 -32.88 -17.56
N PRO A 515 -35.65 -33.41 -16.50
CA PRO A 515 -36.56 -34.55 -16.63
C PRO A 515 -37.85 -34.15 -17.37
N SER A 516 -38.23 -34.95 -18.36
CA SER A 516 -39.26 -34.66 -19.37
C SER A 516 -40.73 -34.72 -18.90
N ARG A 517 -41.00 -34.75 -17.58
CA ARG A 517 -42.37 -34.89 -17.05
C ARG A 517 -43.13 -33.55 -17.02
N GLN A 518 -43.82 -33.26 -18.12
CA GLN A 518 -44.87 -32.23 -18.15
C GLN A 518 -46.13 -32.71 -17.40
N TYR A 519 -46.75 -31.82 -16.62
CA TYR A 519 -48.11 -32.02 -16.10
C TYR A 519 -49.03 -30.90 -16.63
N ARG A 520 -50.16 -31.28 -17.24
CA ARG A 520 -51.26 -30.35 -17.54
C ARG A 520 -52.09 -30.15 -16.27
N SER A 521 -52.21 -28.89 -15.84
CA SER A 521 -53.17 -28.50 -14.80
C SER A 521 -54.58 -28.44 -15.40
N LYS A 522 -55.61 -28.78 -14.60
CA LYS A 522 -57.03 -28.61 -14.99
C LYS A 522 -57.45 -27.13 -15.09
N ARG A 523 -56.61 -26.18 -14.64
CA ARG A 523 -56.74 -24.72 -14.85
C ARG A 523 -55.58 -24.20 -15.72
N ALA A 524 -55.86 -23.23 -16.60
CA ALA A 524 -55.03 -22.84 -17.73
C ALA A 524 -53.50 -22.73 -17.46
N GLY A 525 -52.75 -23.64 -18.08
CA GLY A 525 -51.29 -23.67 -18.10
C GLY A 525 -50.70 -25.07 -17.89
N SER A 526 -49.70 -25.42 -18.69
CA SER A 526 -48.82 -26.56 -18.39
C SER A 526 -47.83 -26.15 -17.29
N TYR A 527 -47.42 -27.09 -16.44
CA TYR A 527 -46.34 -26.90 -15.48
C TYR A 527 -45.27 -27.98 -15.67
N VAL A 528 -44.02 -27.61 -15.40
CA VAL A 528 -42.85 -28.50 -15.43
C VAL A 528 -42.22 -28.46 -14.05
N TYR A 529 -41.69 -29.60 -13.60
CA TYR A 529 -40.99 -29.70 -12.33
C TYR A 529 -39.51 -29.98 -12.55
N ALA A 530 -38.65 -29.10 -12.04
CA ALA A 530 -37.21 -29.32 -11.99
C ALA A 530 -36.82 -29.81 -10.60
N THR A 531 -36.00 -30.86 -10.53
CA THR A 531 -35.31 -31.27 -9.30
C THR A 531 -33.82 -31.35 -9.59
N PHE A 532 -33.02 -30.64 -8.81
CA PHE A 532 -31.56 -30.67 -8.89
C PHE A 532 -30.95 -30.65 -7.49
N LYS A 533 -29.66 -30.99 -7.40
CA LYS A 533 -28.92 -31.04 -6.15
C LYS A 533 -27.75 -30.07 -6.22
N VAL A 534 -27.59 -29.27 -5.19
CA VAL A 534 -26.46 -28.34 -5.02
C VAL A 534 -25.50 -28.86 -3.97
N THR A 535 -24.22 -28.59 -4.19
CA THR A 535 -23.13 -28.90 -3.27
C THR A 535 -22.38 -27.58 -2.98
N PRO A 536 -22.12 -27.21 -1.71
CA PRO A 536 -22.45 -27.94 -0.49
C PRO A 536 -23.97 -28.01 -0.18
N ALA A 537 -24.37 -29.07 0.53
CA ALA A 537 -25.76 -29.29 0.92
C ALA A 537 -26.15 -28.37 2.09
N ARG A 538 -26.87 -27.28 1.78
CA ARG A 538 -27.30 -26.25 2.74
C ARG A 538 -28.70 -25.74 2.40
N VAL A 539 -29.38 -25.14 3.37
CA VAL A 539 -30.68 -24.46 3.18
C VAL A 539 -30.45 -23.02 2.73
N HIS A 540 -30.60 -22.74 1.44
CA HIS A 540 -30.61 -21.39 0.88
C HIS A 540 -31.95 -21.10 0.19
N THR A 541 -32.22 -19.82 -0.07
CA THR A 541 -33.25 -19.40 -1.01
C THR A 541 -32.65 -19.34 -2.42
N TYR A 542 -33.43 -19.66 -3.45
CA TYR A 542 -33.02 -19.64 -4.86
C TYR A 542 -34.04 -18.86 -5.68
N ILE A 543 -33.58 -18.20 -6.74
CA ILE A 543 -34.40 -17.54 -7.74
C ILE A 543 -34.07 -18.09 -9.13
N ILE A 544 -35.07 -18.23 -10.01
CA ILE A 544 -34.86 -18.51 -11.43
C ILE A 544 -34.97 -17.20 -12.19
N LYS A 545 -33.97 -16.86 -13.00
CA LYS A 545 -34.05 -15.81 -14.01
C LYS A 545 -34.36 -16.44 -15.38
N ARG A 546 -35.25 -15.80 -16.16
CA ARG A 546 -35.59 -16.18 -17.54
C ARG A 546 -35.17 -15.04 -18.47
N ARG A 547 -34.45 -15.36 -19.54
CA ARG A 547 -34.12 -14.42 -20.64
C ARG A 547 -34.86 -14.80 -21.92
N ARG A 548 -35.57 -13.84 -22.50
CA ARG A 548 -36.32 -13.94 -23.77
C ARG A 548 -36.27 -12.57 -24.44
N GLU A 549 -36.02 -12.52 -25.75
CA GLU A 549 -36.00 -11.27 -26.54
C GLU A 549 -35.17 -10.16 -25.87
N GLY A 550 -33.92 -10.49 -25.50
CA GLY A 550 -33.01 -9.59 -24.78
C GLY A 550 -33.27 -9.48 -23.27
N GLN A 551 -34.52 -9.26 -22.87
CA GLN A 551 -34.94 -8.97 -21.49
C GLN A 551 -34.80 -10.15 -20.52
N THR A 552 -34.41 -9.85 -19.27
CA THR A 552 -34.27 -10.82 -18.17
C THR A 552 -35.26 -10.53 -17.04
N THR A 553 -36.06 -11.52 -16.65
CA THR A 553 -37.06 -11.40 -15.58
C THR A 553 -36.90 -12.48 -14.50
N ILE A 554 -37.18 -12.13 -13.23
CA ILE A 554 -37.28 -13.12 -12.15
C ILE A 554 -38.57 -13.90 -12.34
N TRP A 555 -38.46 -15.23 -12.44
CA TRP A 555 -39.52 -16.09 -12.95
C TRP A 555 -39.99 -17.16 -11.96
N GLY A 556 -39.24 -17.37 -10.88
CA GLY A 556 -39.64 -18.22 -9.76
C GLY A 556 -38.69 -18.05 -8.59
N LYS A 557 -39.14 -18.43 -7.39
CA LYS A 557 -38.32 -18.52 -6.17
C LYS A 557 -38.59 -19.86 -5.48
N GLY A 558 -37.63 -20.37 -4.71
CA GLY A 558 -37.75 -21.61 -3.94
C GLY A 558 -36.69 -21.71 -2.84
N LYS A 559 -36.73 -22.77 -2.03
CA LYS A 559 -35.72 -23.08 -1.00
C LYS A 559 -35.22 -24.51 -1.16
N SER A 560 -33.96 -24.77 -0.80
CA SER A 560 -33.43 -26.14 -0.73
C SER A 560 -33.85 -26.85 0.56
N GLU A 561 -33.99 -28.18 0.46
CA GLU A 561 -33.96 -29.09 1.61
C GLU A 561 -32.53 -29.13 2.20
N SER A 562 -32.38 -29.52 3.47
CA SER A 562 -31.07 -29.61 4.16
C SER A 562 -30.08 -30.60 3.50
N ASN A 563 -30.59 -31.54 2.71
CA ASN A 563 -29.82 -32.47 1.88
C ASN A 563 -29.27 -31.86 0.56
N GLY A 564 -29.45 -30.54 0.36
CA GLY A 564 -29.04 -29.82 -0.85
C GLY A 564 -29.95 -30.00 -2.06
N ARG A 565 -31.12 -30.65 -1.91
CA ARG A 565 -32.05 -30.86 -3.03
C ARG A 565 -33.05 -29.71 -3.15
N ILE A 566 -33.29 -29.27 -4.37
CA ILE A 566 -34.21 -28.18 -4.72
C ILE A 566 -35.30 -28.74 -5.64
N ARG A 567 -36.56 -28.38 -5.40
CA ARG A 567 -37.73 -28.71 -6.25
C ARG A 567 -38.44 -27.43 -6.67
N LEU A 568 -38.60 -27.18 -7.98
CA LEU A 568 -39.18 -25.93 -8.53
C LEU A 568 -40.30 -26.20 -9.54
N ARG A 569 -41.27 -25.26 -9.62
CA ARG A 569 -42.48 -25.29 -10.48
C ARG A 569 -43.00 -23.86 -10.75
N VAL A 570 -42.55 -23.07 -11.73
CA VAL A 570 -42.23 -23.35 -13.16
C VAL A 570 -43.50 -23.70 -13.99
N LYS A 571 -44.06 -22.68 -14.65
CA LYS A 571 -45.23 -22.73 -15.57
C LYS A 571 -44.73 -22.69 -17.00
N ALA A 572 -45.04 -23.67 -17.84
CA ALA A 572 -44.58 -23.73 -19.22
C ALA A 572 -45.44 -22.87 -20.17
N TYR A 573 -44.77 -22.26 -21.14
CA TYR A 573 -45.33 -21.45 -22.23
C TYR A 573 -44.67 -21.88 -23.55
N PRO A 574 -45.37 -21.83 -24.69
CA PRO A 574 -44.79 -22.18 -25.99
C PRO A 574 -43.66 -21.21 -26.40
N GLY A 575 -42.63 -21.73 -27.05
CA GLY A 575 -41.48 -20.96 -27.57
C GLY A 575 -40.10 -21.41 -27.07
N LYS A 576 -39.06 -20.68 -27.49
CA LYS A 576 -37.67 -20.86 -27.02
C LYS A 576 -37.36 -19.83 -25.93
N ALA A 577 -36.81 -20.26 -24.80
CA ALA A 577 -36.37 -19.35 -23.72
C ALA A 577 -35.08 -19.85 -23.06
N LYS A 578 -34.25 -18.93 -22.54
CA LYS A 578 -33.06 -19.29 -21.75
C LYS A 578 -33.34 -19.10 -20.26
N TYR A 579 -32.79 -19.99 -19.43
CA TYR A 579 -33.00 -20.01 -17.98
C TYR A 579 -31.69 -20.16 -17.21
N LYS A 580 -31.64 -19.57 -16.02
CA LYS A 580 -30.51 -19.65 -15.09
C LYS A 580 -31.02 -19.62 -13.64
N VAL A 581 -30.39 -20.39 -12.76
CA VAL A 581 -30.67 -20.39 -11.31
C VAL A 581 -29.65 -19.49 -10.62
N VAL A 582 -30.10 -18.69 -9.64
CA VAL A 582 -29.30 -17.70 -8.91
C VAL A 582 -29.65 -17.79 -7.42
N VAL A 583 -28.69 -17.56 -6.53
CA VAL A 583 -28.90 -17.44 -5.07
C VAL A 583 -28.94 -15.94 -4.72
N PRO A 584 -29.99 -15.40 -4.07
CA PRO A 584 -30.04 -13.99 -3.68
C PRO A 584 -29.13 -13.72 -2.47
N ARG A 585 -28.43 -12.58 -2.50
CA ARG A 585 -27.34 -12.19 -1.57
C ARG A 585 -27.81 -11.86 -0.15
N THR A 586 -26.93 -12.13 0.80
CA THR A 586 -26.58 -11.21 1.90
C THR A 586 -25.05 -11.19 1.99
N SER A 587 -24.43 -10.01 1.87
CA SER A 587 -22.98 -9.68 1.87
C SER A 587 -22.07 -10.36 0.83
N LEU A 588 -21.50 -9.52 -0.04
CA LEU A 588 -20.21 -9.58 -0.76
C LEU A 588 -19.88 -10.77 -1.69
N TYR A 589 -19.40 -10.40 -2.89
CA TYR A 589 -18.81 -11.19 -3.99
C TYR A 589 -19.42 -12.56 -4.34
N SER A 590 -20.13 -12.56 -5.47
CA SER A 590 -20.50 -13.77 -6.22
C SER A 590 -20.23 -13.52 -7.71
N HIS A 591 -19.34 -14.29 -8.32
CA HIS A 591 -19.17 -14.30 -9.78
C HIS A 591 -20.49 -14.68 -10.48
N ASP A 592 -20.82 -14.01 -11.58
CA ASP A 592 -21.99 -14.40 -12.38
C ASP A 592 -21.66 -15.66 -13.19
N ALA A 593 -22.11 -16.84 -12.73
CA ALA A 593 -21.87 -18.10 -13.45
C ALA A 593 -22.49 -18.06 -14.86
N SER A 594 -21.69 -17.79 -15.89
CA SER A 594 -22.10 -17.29 -17.22
C SER A 594 -22.97 -18.24 -18.07
N ASN A 595 -23.23 -19.46 -17.59
CA ASN A 595 -23.94 -20.52 -18.31
C ASN A 595 -25.47 -20.39 -18.28
N TRP A 596 -26.04 -19.74 -19.29
CA TRP A 596 -27.48 -19.76 -19.60
C TRP A 596 -27.88 -21.01 -20.39
N GLN A 597 -28.75 -21.87 -19.83
CA GLN A 597 -29.27 -23.03 -20.57
C GLN A 597 -30.49 -22.66 -21.44
N GLN A 598 -30.50 -23.11 -22.70
CA GLN A 598 -31.61 -22.89 -23.62
C GLN A 598 -32.61 -24.06 -23.58
N ILE A 599 -33.88 -23.75 -23.34
CA ILE A 599 -34.98 -24.72 -23.34
C ILE A 599 -35.92 -24.38 -24.50
N ARG A 600 -36.32 -25.40 -25.27
CA ARG A 600 -37.37 -25.30 -26.30
C ARG A 600 -38.62 -26.00 -25.78
N GLY A 601 -39.71 -25.27 -25.59
CA GLY A 601 -41.03 -25.89 -25.44
C GLY A 601 -41.53 -26.35 -26.82
N ARG A 602 -42.05 -27.58 -26.89
CA ARG A 602 -43.10 -27.93 -27.85
C ARG A 602 -44.45 -27.53 -27.24
#